data_AF-A0A7Y8ERT1-F1
#
_entry.id   AF-A0A7Y8ERT1-F1
#
_cell.length_a   1.000
_cell.length_b   1.000
_cell.length_c   1.000
_cell.angle_alpha   90.00
_cell.angle_beta   90.00
_cell.angle_gamma   90.00
#
_symmetry.space_group_name_H-M   'P 1'
#
loop_
_entity.id
_entity.type
_entity.pdbx_description
1 polymer ?
#
loop_
_entity_poly.entity_id
_entity_poly.type
_entity_poly.pdbx_seq_one_letter_code
_entity_poly.pdbx_strand_id
1 'polypeptide(L)'
;MKYSLMVALLSVSFVAQADYDNGASSYFNTRLLNVVETTDWNFSKAVGATQIFNDWRANQARAEIKYSQPRLYHGRIDKIVADNGNANFILDFGKKTAVTVTLAPVQAASWSVVGNQLKAAELQPNREFAANIDVGREMYFQCMRAEFGMGVYLVNCIALPPSIALGKARPDVIYDLEAASISDLVKARASEGWTRPPSARRNLATTVQIGMAADGTITSADITKSSGDAPYDHSVVVAIKNIGRLNEVQGMNPRDIKAYRSFGMTFTPEDLAL
;
A
#
# COMPACT_ATOMS: atom_id res chain seq x y z
N MET A 1 5.97 -48.24 -34.30
CA MET A 1 5.21 -47.00 -34.05
C MET A 1 5.92 -46.20 -32.98
N LYS A 2 6.36 -44.98 -33.31
CA LYS A 2 7.00 -44.02 -32.40
C LYS A 2 5.90 -43.31 -31.61
N TYR A 3 5.98 -43.28 -30.28
CA TYR A 3 5.16 -42.37 -29.47
C TYR A 3 5.94 -41.05 -29.33
N SER A 4 5.38 -39.99 -29.91
CA SER A 4 5.89 -38.63 -29.81
C SER A 4 5.50 -38.02 -28.47
N LEU A 5 6.46 -37.42 -27.78
CA LEU A 5 6.28 -36.49 -26.67
C LEU A 5 5.21 -35.45 -27.04
N MET A 6 4.21 -35.26 -26.18
CA MET A 6 3.43 -34.03 -26.10
C MET A 6 3.94 -33.25 -24.89
N VAL A 7 4.82 -32.29 -25.14
CA VAL A 7 5.12 -31.22 -24.18
C VAL A 7 3.95 -30.25 -24.25
N ALA A 8 3.09 -30.27 -23.23
CA ALA A 8 2.08 -29.24 -23.05
C ALA A 8 2.80 -27.96 -22.59
N LEU A 9 2.95 -27.00 -23.50
CA LEU A 9 3.42 -25.65 -23.20
C LEU A 9 2.39 -24.95 -22.30
N LEU A 10 2.77 -24.70 -21.05
CA LEU A 10 2.14 -23.73 -20.16
C LEU A 10 2.36 -22.33 -20.76
N SER A 11 1.41 -21.81 -21.52
CA SER A 11 1.47 -20.46 -22.13
C SER A 11 0.64 -19.40 -21.38
N VAL A 12 0.09 -19.74 -20.22
CA VAL A 12 -0.30 -18.75 -19.20
C VAL A 12 0.99 -18.56 -18.38
N SER A 13 1.72 -17.44 -18.38
CA SER A 13 1.30 -16.16 -17.78
C SER A 13 2.35 -15.05 -17.97
N PHE A 14 2.97 -14.85 -19.14
CA PHE A 14 3.95 -13.76 -19.28
C PHE A 14 3.30 -12.37 -19.21
N VAL A 15 2.11 -12.21 -19.81
CA VAL A 15 1.40 -10.93 -19.85
C VAL A 15 0.84 -10.56 -18.46
N ALA A 16 0.18 -11.52 -17.78
CA ALA A 16 -0.37 -11.28 -16.45
C ALA A 16 0.72 -11.01 -15.40
N GLN A 17 1.89 -11.64 -15.52
CA GLN A 17 3.03 -11.36 -14.64
C GLN A 17 3.61 -9.97 -14.92
N ALA A 18 3.77 -9.58 -16.19
CA ALA A 18 4.26 -8.25 -16.55
C ALA A 18 3.30 -7.13 -16.10
N ASP A 19 1.99 -7.32 -16.24
CA ASP A 19 0.99 -6.35 -15.76
C ASP A 19 1.00 -6.24 -14.24
N TYR A 20 1.15 -7.36 -13.53
CA TYR A 20 1.34 -7.36 -12.07
C TYR A 20 2.64 -6.66 -11.67
N ASP A 21 3.76 -6.96 -12.32
CA ASP A 21 5.07 -6.37 -12.02
C ASP A 21 5.07 -4.85 -12.26
N ASN A 22 4.39 -4.38 -13.31
CA ASN A 22 4.20 -2.96 -13.59
C ASN A 22 3.31 -2.28 -12.54
N GLY A 23 2.17 -2.90 -12.20
CA GLY A 23 1.27 -2.39 -11.16
C GLY A 23 1.92 -2.35 -9.78
N ALA A 24 2.66 -3.39 -9.41
CA ALA A 24 3.39 -3.50 -8.16
C ALA A 24 4.52 -2.46 -8.06
N SER A 25 5.25 -2.23 -9.15
CA SER A 25 6.28 -1.20 -9.23
C SER A 25 5.69 0.20 -9.11
N SER A 26 4.59 0.48 -9.82
CA SER A 26 3.89 1.76 -9.74
C SER A 26 3.35 2.03 -8.33
N TYR A 27 2.70 1.03 -7.72
CA TYR A 27 2.24 1.09 -6.34
C TYR A 27 3.40 1.37 -5.38
N PHE A 28 4.44 0.55 -5.40
CA PHE A 28 5.53 0.64 -4.46
C PHE A 28 6.28 1.97 -4.59
N ASN A 29 6.50 2.46 -5.82
CA ASN A 29 7.10 3.77 -6.05
C ASN A 29 6.23 4.87 -5.46
N THR A 30 4.92 4.87 -5.74
CA THR A 30 3.96 5.83 -5.15
C THR A 30 4.00 5.80 -3.62
N ARG A 31 4.04 4.61 -3.01
CA ARG A 31 4.19 4.45 -1.56
C ARG A 31 5.49 5.05 -1.05
N LEU A 32 6.59 4.82 -1.77
CA LEU A 32 7.91 5.32 -1.40
C LEU A 32 8.01 6.85 -1.49
N LEU A 33 7.40 7.46 -2.52
CA LEU A 33 7.27 8.91 -2.64
C LEU A 33 6.52 9.47 -1.43
N ASN A 34 5.37 8.87 -1.08
CA ASN A 34 4.58 9.27 0.09
C ASN A 34 5.37 9.15 1.41
N VAL A 35 6.18 8.11 1.58
CA VAL A 35 7.06 7.96 2.75
C VAL A 35 8.01 9.15 2.85
N VAL A 36 8.66 9.53 1.76
CA VAL A 36 9.62 10.64 1.77
C VAL A 36 8.91 11.97 2.03
N GLU A 37 7.81 12.26 1.32
CA GLU A 37 7.07 13.52 1.46
C GLU A 37 6.49 13.74 2.86
N THR A 38 5.97 12.68 3.48
CA THR A 38 5.25 12.81 4.77
C THR A 38 6.15 12.72 5.98
N THR A 39 7.39 12.23 5.82
CA THR A 39 8.25 11.89 6.97
C THR A 39 9.68 12.41 6.85
N ASP A 40 10.05 13.03 5.73
CA ASP A 40 11.43 13.40 5.36
C ASP A 40 12.40 12.20 5.45
N TRP A 41 11.87 10.97 5.34
CA TRP A 41 12.60 9.73 5.59
C TRP A 41 13.33 9.75 6.96
N ASN A 42 12.77 10.38 7.99
CA ASN A 42 13.44 10.58 9.26
C ASN A 42 13.03 9.54 10.33
N PHE A 43 13.54 8.32 10.18
CA PHE A 43 13.24 7.19 11.08
C PHE A 43 13.73 7.36 12.52
N SER A 44 14.56 8.36 12.82
CA SER A 44 14.88 8.71 14.23
C SER A 44 13.66 9.20 15.02
N LYS A 45 12.61 9.66 14.33
CA LYS A 45 11.33 10.10 14.93
C LYS A 45 10.27 9.00 14.95
N ALA A 46 10.64 7.76 14.62
CA ALA A 46 9.70 6.64 14.59
C ALA A 46 9.10 6.41 15.99
N VAL A 47 7.80 6.13 16.04
CA VAL A 47 7.07 5.89 17.28
C VAL A 47 7.06 4.39 17.61
N GLY A 48 7.44 4.03 18.83
CA GLY A 48 7.38 2.65 19.31
C GLY A 48 5.97 2.20 19.70
N ALA A 49 5.68 0.91 19.56
CA ALA A 49 4.39 0.29 19.85
C ALA A 49 3.80 0.67 21.24
N THR A 50 4.64 0.62 22.28
CA THR A 50 4.26 1.01 23.65
C THR A 50 3.74 2.45 23.74
N GLN A 51 4.34 3.40 23.00
CA GLN A 51 3.91 4.80 23.04
C GLN A 51 2.51 4.98 22.42
N ILE A 52 2.25 4.34 21.28
CA ILE A 52 0.94 4.40 20.60
C ILE A 52 -0.17 3.91 21.54
N PHE A 53 0.09 2.78 22.21
CA PHE A 53 -0.85 2.19 23.13
C PHE A 53 -1.10 3.07 24.36
N ASN A 54 -0.06 3.69 24.90
CA ASN A 54 -0.17 4.62 26.02
C ASN A 54 -0.98 5.87 25.65
N ASP A 55 -0.73 6.44 24.46
CA ASP A 55 -1.45 7.60 23.97
C ASP A 55 -2.95 7.29 23.78
N TRP A 56 -3.27 6.12 23.22
CA TRP A 56 -4.64 5.64 23.05
C TRP A 56 -5.35 5.45 24.40
N ARG A 57 -4.69 4.82 25.37
CA ARG A 57 -5.26 4.65 26.72
C ARG A 57 -5.47 5.96 27.46
N ALA A 58 -4.60 6.94 27.24
CA ALA A 58 -4.72 8.24 27.87
C ALA A 58 -5.89 9.05 27.30
N ASN A 59 -6.10 9.01 25.99
CA ASN A 59 -7.23 9.67 25.33
C ASN A 59 -7.43 9.10 23.91
N GLN A 60 -8.51 8.36 23.71
CA GLN A 60 -8.75 7.65 22.45
C GLN A 60 -8.96 8.60 21.27
N ALA A 61 -9.85 9.60 21.39
CA ALA A 61 -10.14 10.54 20.31
C ALA A 61 -8.90 11.34 19.89
N ARG A 62 -8.07 11.77 20.85
CA ARG A 62 -6.81 12.47 20.55
C ARG A 62 -5.81 11.54 19.86
N ALA A 63 -5.74 10.28 20.26
CA ALA A 63 -4.86 9.31 19.61
C ALA A 63 -5.33 9.02 18.17
N GLU A 64 -6.62 8.83 17.95
CA GLU A 64 -7.20 8.66 16.61
C GLU A 64 -6.81 9.81 15.69
N ILE A 65 -6.98 11.07 16.12
CA ILE A 65 -6.57 12.24 15.33
C ILE A 65 -5.05 12.28 15.13
N LYS A 66 -4.26 11.99 16.17
CA LYS A 66 -2.79 12.05 16.12
C LYS A 66 -2.20 11.03 15.16
N TYR A 67 -2.79 9.84 15.08
CA TYR A 67 -2.29 8.71 14.31
C TYR A 67 -3.11 8.42 13.04
N SER A 68 -4.05 9.30 12.66
CA SER A 68 -4.81 9.17 11.40
C SER A 68 -3.98 9.49 10.15
N GLN A 69 -2.79 10.06 10.31
CA GLN A 69 -1.92 10.51 9.22
C GLN A 69 -0.72 9.57 9.03
N PRO A 70 -0.13 9.55 7.82
CA PRO A 70 1.06 8.75 7.55
C PRO A 70 2.19 9.04 8.53
N ARG A 71 2.80 8.00 9.08
CA ARG A 71 3.82 8.13 10.13
C ARG A 71 4.83 7.00 10.15
N LEU A 72 5.96 7.26 10.80
CA LEU A 72 7.00 6.28 11.05
C LEU A 72 6.80 5.61 12.41
N TYR A 73 7.02 4.30 12.42
CA TYR A 73 6.94 3.43 13.58
C TYR A 73 8.13 2.48 13.60
N HIS A 74 8.41 1.91 14.76
CA HIS A 74 9.40 0.86 14.88
C HIS A 74 9.02 -0.13 15.98
N GLY A 75 9.60 -1.32 15.91
CA GLY A 75 9.53 -2.28 16.99
C GLY A 75 10.06 -3.65 16.61
N ARG A 76 10.17 -4.49 17.63
CA ARG A 76 10.57 -5.89 17.51
C ARG A 76 9.39 -6.74 17.08
N ILE A 77 9.57 -7.53 16.03
CA ILE A 77 8.57 -8.50 15.57
C ILE A 77 8.55 -9.68 16.54
N ASP A 78 7.53 -9.79 17.37
CA ASP A 78 7.41 -10.92 18.29
C ASP A 78 6.58 -12.07 17.70
N LYS A 79 5.73 -11.78 16.70
CA LYS A 79 4.95 -12.80 15.98
C LYS A 79 4.67 -12.37 14.53
N ILE A 80 4.57 -13.35 13.64
CA ILE A 80 4.15 -13.16 12.24
C ILE A 80 2.86 -13.94 12.03
N VAL A 81 1.86 -13.32 11.41
CA VAL A 81 0.55 -13.91 11.15
C VAL A 81 0.14 -13.62 9.72
N ALA A 82 -0.25 -14.65 8.97
CA ALA A 82 -0.91 -14.47 7.68
C ALA A 82 -2.44 -14.56 7.87
N ASP A 83 -3.18 -13.62 7.30
CA ASP A 83 -4.64 -13.62 7.35
C ASP A 83 -5.23 -13.04 6.05
N ASN A 84 -6.23 -13.72 5.47
CA ASN A 84 -7.01 -13.24 4.33
C ASN A 84 -6.20 -12.65 3.16
N GLY A 85 -5.03 -13.25 2.87
CA GLY A 85 -4.12 -12.81 1.80
C GLY A 85 -3.11 -11.74 2.21
N ASN A 86 -3.19 -11.21 3.43
CA ASN A 86 -2.23 -10.27 4.00
C ASN A 86 -1.23 -10.96 4.93
N ALA A 87 -0.08 -10.31 5.13
CA ALA A 87 0.85 -10.62 6.21
C ALA A 87 0.86 -9.52 7.26
N ASN A 88 0.86 -9.92 8.52
CA ASN A 88 0.88 -9.06 9.68
C ASN A 88 2.08 -9.37 10.57
N PHE A 89 2.74 -8.35 11.07
CA PHE A 89 3.69 -8.46 12.17
C PHE A 89 3.02 -8.02 13.46
N ILE A 90 3.25 -8.73 14.56
CA ILE A 90 2.80 -8.31 15.88
C ILE A 90 4.01 -7.88 16.69
N LEU A 91 4.03 -6.60 17.03
CA LEU A 91 5.01 -5.99 17.90
C LEU A 91 4.55 -6.13 19.35
N ASP A 92 5.49 -6.29 20.28
CA ASP A 92 5.20 -6.38 21.72
C ASP A 92 4.19 -7.51 22.06
N PHE A 93 4.22 -8.64 21.33
CA PHE A 93 3.27 -9.75 21.55
C PHE A 93 3.44 -10.35 22.95
N GLY A 94 2.32 -10.61 23.63
CA GLY A 94 2.30 -11.07 25.03
C GLY A 94 2.45 -9.95 26.05
N LYS A 95 2.70 -8.70 25.63
CA LYS A 95 2.61 -7.52 26.49
C LYS A 95 1.21 -6.92 26.42
N LYS A 96 0.91 -6.02 27.36
CA LYS A 96 -0.31 -5.20 27.34
C LYS A 96 -0.33 -4.16 26.22
N THR A 97 0.75 -4.04 25.43
CA THR A 97 0.97 -3.01 24.41
C THR A 97 1.14 -3.60 23.01
N ALA A 98 0.60 -4.80 22.76
CA ALA A 98 0.72 -5.44 21.47
C ALA A 98 0.11 -4.57 20.35
N VAL A 99 0.85 -4.42 19.26
CA VAL A 99 0.44 -3.66 18.07
C VAL A 99 0.52 -4.58 16.86
N THR A 100 -0.57 -4.66 16.10
CA THR A 100 -0.60 -5.39 14.83
C THR A 100 -0.21 -4.46 13.71
N VAL A 101 0.76 -4.86 12.89
CA VAL A 101 1.25 -4.14 11.72
C VAL A 101 0.82 -4.90 10.49
N THR A 102 -0.18 -4.38 9.77
CA THR A 102 -0.64 -4.93 8.50
C THR A 102 0.19 -4.36 7.37
N LEU A 103 0.94 -5.23 6.69
CA LEU A 103 1.84 -4.83 5.63
C LEU A 103 1.10 -4.33 4.40
N ALA A 104 1.63 -3.28 3.78
CA ALA A 104 1.28 -2.87 2.41
C ALA A 104 1.43 -4.08 1.49
N PRO A 105 0.59 -4.24 0.45
CA PRO A 105 0.50 -5.55 -0.17
C PRO A 105 1.68 -5.89 -1.11
N VAL A 106 2.43 -4.88 -1.59
CA VAL A 106 3.80 -5.02 -2.12
C VAL A 106 4.86 -4.54 -1.13
N GLN A 107 5.97 -5.28 -1.02
CA GLN A 107 7.16 -4.92 -0.25
C GLN A 107 8.44 -5.06 -1.09
N ALA A 108 9.48 -4.32 -0.74
CA ALA A 108 10.82 -4.52 -1.30
C ALA A 108 11.55 -5.65 -0.57
N ALA A 109 11.74 -6.77 -1.25
CA ALA A 109 12.51 -7.92 -0.76
C ALA A 109 14.00 -7.59 -0.65
N SER A 110 14.52 -6.80 -1.59
CA SER A 110 15.89 -6.34 -1.57
C SER A 110 16.00 -4.87 -1.96
N TRP A 111 17.07 -4.24 -1.48
CA TRP A 111 17.38 -2.84 -1.71
C TRP A 111 18.78 -2.74 -2.29
N SER A 112 18.97 -1.84 -3.24
CA SER A 112 20.26 -1.52 -3.82
C SER A 112 20.54 -0.03 -3.68
N VAL A 113 21.82 0.30 -3.58
CA VAL A 113 22.27 1.70 -3.64
C VAL A 113 22.96 1.88 -4.98
N VAL A 114 22.33 2.64 -5.88
CA VAL A 114 22.90 2.99 -7.18
C VAL A 114 23.37 4.44 -7.09
N GLY A 115 24.69 4.63 -7.02
CA GLY A 115 25.26 5.95 -6.70
C GLY A 115 24.95 6.34 -5.25
N ASN A 116 24.17 7.40 -5.05
CA ASN A 116 23.68 7.83 -3.73
C ASN A 116 22.17 7.58 -3.53
N GLN A 117 21.55 6.87 -4.48
CA GLN A 117 20.11 6.65 -4.52
C GLN A 117 19.77 5.25 -4.03
N LEU A 118 18.85 5.18 -3.07
CA LEU A 118 18.27 3.94 -2.61
C LEU A 118 17.15 3.53 -3.56
N LYS A 119 17.21 2.31 -4.09
CA LYS A 119 16.19 1.73 -4.96
C LYS A 119 15.76 0.36 -4.45
N ALA A 120 14.47 0.08 -4.52
CA ALA A 120 14.00 -1.30 -4.37
C ALA A 120 14.50 -2.10 -5.57
N ALA A 121 15.25 -3.16 -5.31
CA ALA A 121 15.85 -3.99 -6.35
C ALA A 121 14.92 -5.15 -6.75
N GLU A 122 14.17 -5.69 -5.78
CA GLU A 122 13.20 -6.75 -5.99
C GLU A 122 11.94 -6.45 -5.18
N LEU A 123 10.78 -6.54 -5.83
CA LEU A 123 9.47 -6.37 -5.20
C LEU A 123 8.78 -7.72 -5.09
N GLN A 124 8.08 -7.94 -3.98
CA GLN A 124 7.34 -9.17 -3.70
C GLN A 124 6.01 -8.87 -3.00
N PRO A 125 5.02 -9.76 -3.12
CA PRO A 125 3.82 -9.71 -2.29
C PRO A 125 4.17 -9.78 -0.80
N ASN A 126 3.36 -9.14 0.05
CA ASN A 126 3.62 -9.00 1.48
C ASN A 126 3.80 -10.34 2.22
N ARG A 127 3.16 -11.40 1.75
CA ARG A 127 3.27 -12.76 2.30
C ARG A 127 4.60 -13.40 2.00
N GLU A 128 5.10 -13.23 0.78
CA GLU A 128 6.42 -13.74 0.38
C GLU A 128 7.52 -12.97 1.09
N PHE A 129 7.39 -11.65 1.15
CA PHE A 129 8.27 -10.81 1.96
C PHE A 129 8.30 -11.27 3.43
N ALA A 130 7.12 -11.42 4.06
CA ALA A 130 7.02 -11.83 5.47
C ALA A 130 7.55 -13.25 5.73
N ALA A 131 7.46 -14.15 4.75
CA ALA A 131 8.01 -15.51 4.86
C ALA A 131 9.55 -15.52 4.96
N ASN A 132 10.21 -14.45 4.51
CA ASN A 132 11.66 -14.28 4.57
C ASN A 132 12.13 -13.46 5.79
N ILE A 133 11.26 -13.20 6.77
CA ILE A 133 11.57 -12.42 7.98
C ILE A 133 11.45 -13.30 9.22
N ASP A 134 12.50 -13.29 10.05
CA ASP A 134 12.50 -13.98 11.34
C ASP A 134 11.88 -13.15 12.47
N VAL A 135 11.24 -13.84 13.41
CA VAL A 135 10.84 -13.24 14.69
C VAL A 135 12.04 -12.79 15.50
N GLY A 136 11.83 -11.80 16.35
CA GLY A 136 12.83 -11.17 17.20
C GLY A 136 13.62 -10.05 16.53
N ARG A 137 13.39 -9.80 15.23
CA ARG A 137 14.03 -8.73 14.47
C ARG A 137 13.40 -7.36 14.76
N GLU A 138 14.24 -6.35 14.97
CA GLU A 138 13.80 -4.95 14.99
C GLU A 138 13.57 -4.48 13.55
N MET A 139 12.44 -3.83 13.31
CA MET A 139 12.06 -3.30 12.01
C MET A 139 11.47 -1.90 12.15
N TYR A 140 11.56 -1.15 11.06
CA TYR A 140 10.92 0.14 10.92
C TYR A 140 9.75 0.04 9.95
N PHE A 141 8.76 0.88 10.15
CA PHE A 141 7.54 0.88 9.36
C PHE A 141 7.17 2.30 9.01
N GLN A 142 6.78 2.55 7.77
CA GLN A 142 5.95 3.70 7.45
C GLN A 142 4.54 3.19 7.16
N CYS A 143 3.56 3.69 7.91
CA CYS A 143 2.17 3.25 7.80
C CYS A 143 1.28 4.44 7.49
N MET A 144 0.21 4.19 6.74
CA MET A 144 -0.72 5.26 6.34
C MET A 144 -1.52 5.83 7.51
N ARG A 145 -1.86 4.98 8.49
CA ARG A 145 -2.58 5.37 9.71
C ARG A 145 -2.50 4.28 10.77
N ALA A 146 -2.93 4.62 11.99
CA ALA A 146 -3.30 3.67 13.01
C ALA A 146 -4.84 3.61 13.13
N GLU A 147 -5.38 2.41 13.19
CA GLU A 147 -6.76 2.12 13.49
C GLU A 147 -6.86 1.54 14.90
N PHE A 148 -7.85 2.01 15.65
CA PHE A 148 -8.09 1.61 17.04
C PHE A 148 -9.42 0.87 17.13
N GLY A 149 -9.41 -0.29 17.77
CA GLY A 149 -10.60 -1.12 17.96
C GLY A 149 -10.42 -2.03 19.16
N MET A 150 -10.45 -3.34 18.93
CA MET A 150 -10.07 -4.33 19.95
C MET A 150 -8.57 -4.28 20.32
N GLY A 151 -7.78 -3.56 19.55
CA GLY A 151 -6.36 -3.34 19.74
C GLY A 151 -5.89 -2.16 18.90
N VAL A 152 -4.58 -2.05 18.73
CA VAL A 152 -3.94 -1.04 17.88
C VAL A 152 -3.47 -1.72 16.60
N TYR A 153 -3.90 -1.19 15.47
CA TYR A 153 -3.59 -1.71 14.14
C TYR A 153 -2.91 -0.63 13.32
N LEU A 154 -1.64 -0.82 12.99
CA LEU A 154 -0.96 -0.02 11.99
C LEU A 154 -1.26 -0.62 10.62
N VAL A 155 -1.83 0.17 9.72
CA VAL A 155 -2.36 -0.35 8.45
C VAL A 155 -1.62 0.21 7.25
N ASN A 156 -1.50 -0.64 6.22
CA ASN A 156 -0.80 -0.39 4.97
C ASN A 156 0.64 0.11 5.20
N CYS A 157 1.43 -0.75 5.83
CA CYS A 157 2.79 -0.45 6.26
C CYS A 157 3.86 -0.93 5.28
N ILE A 158 4.75 -0.05 4.84
CA ILE A 158 6.02 -0.45 4.21
C ILE A 158 7.00 -0.80 5.31
N ALA A 159 7.52 -2.03 5.30
CA ALA A 159 8.48 -2.53 6.27
C ALA A 159 9.91 -2.33 5.75
N LEU A 160 10.78 -1.74 6.58
CA LEU A 160 12.17 -1.48 6.25
C LEU A 160 13.09 -2.06 7.33
N PRO A 161 14.16 -2.79 6.94
CA PRO A 161 15.17 -3.20 7.89
C PRO A 161 15.97 -1.99 8.39
N PRO A 162 16.56 -2.06 9.60
CA PRO A 162 17.31 -0.94 10.17
C PRO A 162 18.44 -0.41 9.30
N SER A 163 19.12 -1.28 8.54
CA SER A 163 20.19 -0.90 7.60
C SER A 163 19.73 0.07 6.51
N ILE A 164 18.45 0.02 6.14
CA ILE A 164 17.85 0.86 5.12
C ILE A 164 17.21 2.09 5.75
N ALA A 165 16.39 1.88 6.79
CA ALA A 165 15.70 2.96 7.51
C ALA A 165 16.67 3.99 8.13
N LEU A 166 17.78 3.51 8.70
CA LEU A 166 18.79 4.35 9.36
C LEU A 166 20.03 4.58 8.47
N GLY A 167 19.99 4.08 7.24
CA GLY A 167 21.08 4.23 6.28
C GLY A 167 21.29 5.67 5.83
N LYS A 168 22.44 5.92 5.16
CA LYS A 168 22.76 7.23 4.58
C LYS A 168 22.06 7.48 3.25
N ALA A 169 21.85 6.44 2.44
CA ALA A 169 21.19 6.54 1.15
C ALA A 169 19.70 6.88 1.32
N ARG A 170 19.16 7.65 0.37
CA ARG A 170 17.75 8.06 0.35
C ARG A 170 17.14 7.69 -1.00
N PRO A 171 15.83 7.38 -1.06
CA PRO A 171 15.15 7.25 -2.35
C PRO A 171 15.24 8.57 -3.11
N ASP A 172 15.44 8.49 -4.42
CA ASP A 172 15.21 9.64 -5.28
C ASP A 172 13.73 9.71 -5.63
N VAL A 173 13.10 10.82 -5.29
CA VAL A 173 11.67 11.04 -5.48
C VAL A 173 11.51 11.71 -6.83
N ILE A 174 11.43 10.90 -7.88
CA ILE A 174 11.10 11.38 -9.22
C ILE A 174 9.60 11.16 -9.40
N TYR A 175 8.85 12.22 -9.71
CA TYR A 175 7.49 12.12 -10.24
C TYR A 175 7.59 11.62 -11.70
N ASP A 176 8.00 10.38 -11.89
CA ASP A 176 8.04 9.77 -13.20
C ASP A 176 6.64 9.26 -13.56
N LEU A 177 5.78 10.22 -13.92
CA LEU A 177 4.46 9.96 -14.48
C LEU A 177 4.52 9.43 -15.91
N GLU A 178 5.71 9.39 -16.55
CA GLU A 178 5.82 8.84 -17.90
C GLU A 178 5.69 7.31 -17.91
N ALA A 179 5.98 6.64 -16.79
CA ALA A 179 5.87 5.18 -16.66
C ALA A 179 4.56 4.68 -16.01
N ALA A 180 3.86 5.50 -15.22
CA ALA A 180 2.64 5.11 -14.52
C ALA A 180 1.40 5.74 -15.16
N SER A 181 0.44 4.92 -15.59
CA SER A 181 -0.84 5.46 -16.06
C SER A 181 -1.58 6.11 -14.88
N ILE A 182 -2.38 7.16 -15.14
CA ILE A 182 -3.28 7.73 -14.11
C ILE A 182 -4.16 6.66 -13.46
N SER A 183 -4.55 5.63 -14.23
CA SER A 183 -5.26 4.47 -13.70
C SER A 183 -4.46 3.75 -12.62
N ASP A 184 -3.17 3.48 -12.86
CA ASP A 184 -2.31 2.80 -11.88
C ASP A 184 -2.10 3.66 -10.64
N LEU A 185 -1.91 4.97 -10.83
CA LEU A 185 -1.80 5.93 -9.72
C LEU A 185 -3.09 5.92 -8.87
N VAL A 186 -4.26 6.00 -9.50
CA VAL A 186 -5.54 5.98 -8.78
C VAL A 186 -5.73 4.66 -8.03
N LYS A 187 -5.42 3.51 -8.65
CA LYS A 187 -5.43 2.20 -7.99
C LYS A 187 -4.51 2.18 -6.79
N ALA A 188 -3.29 2.66 -6.96
CA ALA A 188 -2.29 2.69 -5.90
C ALA A 188 -2.71 3.56 -4.72
N ARG A 189 -3.28 4.74 -4.98
CA ARG A 189 -3.79 5.63 -3.95
C ARG A 189 -5.09 5.14 -3.32
N ALA A 190 -5.95 4.46 -4.07
CA ALA A 190 -7.14 3.83 -3.53
C ALA A 190 -6.77 2.66 -2.58
N SER A 191 -5.79 1.84 -2.94
CA SER A 191 -5.34 0.72 -2.10
C SER A 191 -4.68 1.18 -0.78
N GLU A 192 -4.09 2.39 -0.74
CA GLU A 192 -3.65 3.04 0.51
C GLU A 192 -4.81 3.23 1.52
N GLY A 193 -5.99 3.56 1.01
CA GLY A 193 -7.19 3.85 1.80
C GLY A 193 -8.12 2.66 2.03
N TRP A 194 -8.00 1.59 1.25
CA TRP A 194 -9.02 0.55 1.16
C TRP A 194 -9.04 -0.39 2.36
N THR A 195 -10.24 -0.58 2.92
CA THR A 195 -10.51 -1.60 3.94
C THR A 195 -11.26 -2.75 3.29
N ARG A 196 -10.59 -3.90 3.14
CA ARG A 196 -11.15 -5.10 2.52
C ARG A 196 -12.38 -5.61 3.31
N PRO A 197 -13.60 -5.60 2.73
CA PRO A 197 -14.76 -6.17 3.41
C PRO A 197 -14.71 -7.71 3.39
N PRO A 198 -15.36 -8.41 4.35
CA PRO A 198 -15.36 -9.88 4.40
C PRO A 198 -15.94 -10.58 3.16
N SER A 199 -16.80 -9.89 2.41
CA SER A 199 -17.39 -10.39 1.16
C SER A 199 -16.47 -10.28 -0.06
N ALA A 200 -15.35 -9.54 0.03
CA ALA A 200 -14.47 -9.30 -1.11
C ALA A 200 -13.84 -10.61 -1.63
N ARG A 201 -14.09 -10.92 -2.90
CA ARG A 201 -13.61 -12.14 -3.59
C ARG A 201 -13.16 -11.82 -5.01
N ARG A 202 -12.28 -12.66 -5.55
CA ARG A 202 -11.59 -12.42 -6.85
C ARG A 202 -12.46 -12.17 -8.08
N ASN A 203 -13.75 -12.50 -8.01
CA ASN A 203 -14.69 -12.36 -9.11
C ASN A 203 -15.52 -11.07 -9.07
N LEU A 204 -15.28 -10.20 -8.09
CA LEU A 204 -15.97 -8.91 -7.98
C LEU A 204 -15.27 -7.86 -8.84
N ALA A 205 -16.06 -7.02 -9.50
CA ALA A 205 -15.57 -5.87 -10.23
C ALA A 205 -16.61 -4.75 -10.18
N THR A 206 -16.18 -3.55 -9.79
CA THR A 206 -17.04 -2.36 -9.71
C THR A 206 -16.48 -1.30 -10.63
N THR A 207 -17.32 -0.74 -11.51
CA THR A 207 -16.95 0.41 -12.33
C THR A 207 -17.46 1.69 -11.69
N VAL A 208 -16.58 2.66 -11.54
CA VAL A 208 -16.81 3.95 -10.89
C VAL A 208 -16.47 5.07 -11.86
N GLN A 209 -17.36 6.06 -11.97
CA GLN A 209 -17.07 7.34 -12.58
C GLN A 209 -16.39 8.23 -11.54
N ILE A 210 -15.17 8.68 -11.82
CA ILE A 210 -14.36 9.49 -10.93
C ILE A 210 -14.26 10.89 -11.53
N GLY A 211 -14.55 11.90 -10.72
CA GLY A 211 -14.30 13.30 -11.05
C GLY A 211 -13.04 13.81 -10.38
N MET A 212 -12.24 14.59 -11.11
CA MET A 212 -11.00 15.19 -10.59
C MET A 212 -10.86 16.65 -11.04
N ALA A 213 -10.46 17.51 -10.11
CA ALA A 213 -10.12 18.90 -10.39
C ALA A 213 -8.74 19.01 -11.07
N ALA A 214 -8.45 20.16 -11.68
CA ALA A 214 -7.20 20.37 -12.40
C ALA A 214 -5.95 20.33 -11.49
N ASP A 215 -6.13 20.48 -10.18
CA ASP A 215 -5.06 20.41 -9.18
C ASP A 215 -4.86 18.98 -8.63
N GLY A 216 -5.62 18.00 -9.13
CA GLY A 216 -5.59 16.60 -8.72
C GLY A 216 -6.57 16.22 -7.61
N THR A 217 -7.39 17.16 -7.12
CA THR A 217 -8.38 16.87 -6.07
C THR A 217 -9.50 15.97 -6.61
N ILE A 218 -9.77 14.85 -5.95
CA ILE A 218 -10.90 13.97 -6.27
C ILE A 218 -12.20 14.67 -5.81
N THR A 219 -13.11 14.92 -6.75
CA THR A 219 -14.35 15.67 -6.51
C THR A 219 -15.59 14.78 -6.44
N SER A 220 -15.57 13.61 -7.07
CA SER A 220 -16.68 12.65 -7.08
C SER A 220 -16.20 11.23 -7.35
N ALA A 221 -16.97 10.25 -6.87
CA ALA A 221 -16.77 8.83 -7.09
C ALA A 221 -18.14 8.14 -7.03
N ASP A 222 -18.71 7.87 -8.21
CA ASP A 222 -20.07 7.37 -8.39
C ASP A 222 -20.07 6.03 -9.12
N ILE A 223 -20.76 5.03 -8.58
CA ILE A 223 -20.80 3.69 -9.18
C ILE A 223 -21.63 3.74 -10.47
N THR A 224 -21.01 3.37 -11.59
CA THR A 224 -21.69 3.21 -12.89
C THR A 224 -22.04 1.76 -13.19
N LYS A 225 -21.29 0.81 -12.62
CA LYS A 225 -21.60 -0.62 -12.66
C LYS A 225 -21.26 -1.27 -11.33
N SER A 226 -22.28 -1.76 -10.65
CA SER A 226 -22.16 -2.52 -9.39
C SER A 226 -21.50 -3.88 -9.63
N SER A 227 -20.73 -4.35 -8.64
CA SER A 227 -20.23 -5.74 -8.60
C SER A 227 -21.30 -6.77 -8.24
N GLY A 228 -22.46 -6.31 -7.74
CA GLY A 228 -23.46 -7.16 -7.10
C GLY A 228 -23.22 -7.38 -5.59
N ASP A 229 -22.13 -6.86 -5.02
CA ASP A 229 -21.84 -6.89 -3.58
C ASP A 229 -21.77 -5.46 -3.02
N ALA A 230 -22.81 -5.05 -2.29
CA ALA A 230 -22.92 -3.69 -1.77
C ALA A 230 -21.79 -3.30 -0.78
N PRO A 231 -21.34 -4.18 0.14
CA PRO A 231 -20.18 -3.88 0.98
C PRO A 231 -18.91 -3.60 0.19
N TYR A 232 -18.61 -4.42 -0.83
CA TYR A 232 -17.48 -4.21 -1.72
C TYR A 232 -17.60 -2.89 -2.50
N ASP A 233 -18.73 -2.66 -3.16
CA ASP A 233 -18.98 -1.42 -3.91
C ASP A 233 -18.80 -0.16 -3.04
N HIS A 234 -19.32 -0.17 -1.81
CA HIS A 234 -19.15 0.93 -0.87
C HIS A 234 -17.68 1.12 -0.46
N SER A 235 -16.96 0.02 -0.20
CA SER A 235 -15.54 0.08 0.18
C SER A 235 -14.68 0.71 -0.92
N VAL A 236 -14.97 0.45 -2.20
CA VAL A 236 -14.27 1.04 -3.35
C VAL A 236 -14.49 2.55 -3.39
N VAL A 237 -15.75 3.00 -3.24
CA VAL A 237 -16.09 4.44 -3.24
C VAL A 237 -15.40 5.18 -2.09
N VAL A 238 -15.40 4.59 -0.89
CA VAL A 238 -14.73 5.17 0.28
C VAL A 238 -13.22 5.28 0.04
N ALA A 239 -12.59 4.23 -0.51
CA ALA A 239 -11.17 4.23 -0.83
C ALA A 239 -10.80 5.35 -1.82
N ILE A 240 -11.56 5.52 -2.90
CA ILE A 240 -11.32 6.58 -3.89
C ILE A 240 -11.52 7.97 -3.28
N LYS A 241 -12.56 8.17 -2.47
CA LYS A 241 -12.79 9.47 -1.81
C LYS A 241 -11.69 9.81 -0.81
N ASN A 242 -11.16 8.81 -0.11
CA ASN A 242 -10.09 8.98 0.87
C ASN A 242 -8.73 9.35 0.25
N ILE A 243 -8.57 9.23 -1.07
CA ILE A 243 -7.38 9.75 -1.78
C ILE A 243 -7.23 11.25 -1.51
N GLY A 244 -8.34 12.00 -1.49
CA GLY A 244 -8.34 13.45 -1.36
C GLY A 244 -7.76 14.14 -2.59
N ARG A 245 -6.43 14.19 -2.72
CA ARG A 245 -5.73 14.85 -3.83
C ARG A 245 -4.54 14.02 -4.32
N LEU A 246 -4.46 13.83 -5.63
CA LEU A 246 -3.29 13.29 -6.30
C LEU A 246 -2.28 14.43 -6.51
N ASN A 247 -1.18 14.43 -5.77
CA ASN A 247 -0.17 15.47 -5.92
C ASN A 247 0.68 15.27 -7.17
N GLU A 248 0.84 14.01 -7.58
CA GLU A 248 1.66 13.60 -8.70
C GLU A 248 1.15 14.23 -10.00
N VAL A 249 -0.16 14.34 -10.21
CA VAL A 249 -0.73 14.87 -11.46
C VAL A 249 -0.38 16.35 -11.71
N GLN A 250 0.11 17.08 -10.71
CA GLN A 250 0.58 18.46 -10.89
C GLN A 250 1.81 18.56 -11.80
N GLY A 251 2.58 17.48 -11.93
CA GLY A 251 3.70 17.39 -12.86
C GLY A 251 3.30 17.14 -14.32
N MET A 252 2.02 16.82 -14.60
CA MET A 252 1.55 16.48 -15.94
C MET A 252 1.25 17.71 -16.80
N ASN A 253 1.26 17.51 -18.12
CA ASN A 253 0.79 18.53 -19.04
C ASN A 253 -0.69 18.84 -18.79
N PRO A 254 -1.10 20.13 -18.68
CA PRO A 254 -2.51 20.51 -18.49
C PRO A 254 -3.49 19.92 -19.52
N ARG A 255 -3.02 19.59 -20.73
CA ARG A 255 -3.84 18.93 -21.76
C ARG A 255 -4.24 17.51 -21.36
N ASP A 256 -3.33 16.78 -20.72
CA ASP A 256 -3.57 15.39 -20.32
C ASP A 256 -4.51 15.34 -19.11
N ILE A 257 -4.32 16.26 -18.14
CA ILE A 257 -5.21 16.42 -16.98
C ILE A 257 -6.66 16.69 -17.39
N LYS A 258 -6.89 17.40 -18.51
CA LYS A 258 -8.24 17.69 -19.00
C LYS A 258 -9.03 16.42 -19.31
N ALA A 259 -8.37 15.36 -19.80
CA ALA A 259 -9.01 14.08 -20.08
C ALA A 259 -9.50 13.37 -18.80
N TYR A 260 -8.90 13.69 -17.66
CA TYR A 260 -9.21 13.09 -16.36
C TYR A 260 -10.14 13.93 -15.49
N ARG A 261 -10.80 14.95 -16.03
CA ARG A 261 -11.84 15.69 -15.28
C ARG A 261 -13.02 14.82 -14.87
N SER A 262 -13.33 13.82 -15.69
CA SER A 262 -14.33 12.81 -15.42
C SER A 262 -13.99 11.57 -16.23
N PHE A 263 -13.64 10.45 -15.57
CA PHE A 263 -13.23 9.22 -16.22
C PHE A 263 -13.79 7.99 -15.50
N GLY A 264 -14.11 6.95 -16.28
CA GLY A 264 -14.60 5.68 -15.77
C GLY A 264 -13.45 4.71 -15.51
N MET A 265 -13.51 4.00 -14.38
CA MET A 265 -12.47 3.05 -14.00
C MET A 265 -13.06 1.84 -13.28
N THR A 266 -12.52 0.65 -13.55
CA THR A 266 -12.95 -0.60 -12.92
C THR A 266 -11.94 -1.03 -11.87
N PHE A 267 -12.45 -1.45 -10.71
CA PHE A 267 -11.66 -1.92 -9.58
C PHE A 267 -12.04 -3.35 -9.21
N THR A 268 -11.04 -4.22 -9.12
CA THR A 268 -11.15 -5.56 -8.53
C THR A 268 -10.55 -5.61 -7.13
N PRO A 269 -10.90 -6.60 -6.28
CA PRO A 269 -10.24 -6.78 -4.99
C PRO A 269 -8.73 -7.03 -5.09
N GLU A 270 -8.26 -7.55 -6.22
CA GLU A 270 -6.84 -7.68 -6.54
C GLU A 270 -6.20 -6.31 -6.73
N ASP A 271 -6.81 -5.42 -7.53
CA ASP A 271 -6.32 -4.06 -7.78
C ASP A 271 -6.16 -3.24 -6.49
N LEU A 272 -7.00 -3.51 -5.49
CA LEU A 272 -7.00 -2.80 -4.21
C LEU A 272 -6.16 -3.49 -3.12
N ALA A 273 -5.70 -4.71 -3.39
CA ALA A 273 -4.85 -5.49 -2.49
C ALA A 273 -3.52 -5.89 -3.13
N LEU A 274 -3.06 -5.11 -4.12
CA LEU A 274 -1.81 -5.29 -4.86
C LEU A 274 -0.59 -5.25 -3.94
#